data_AF-X1LI96-F1
#
_entry.id   AF-X1LI96-F1
#
_cell.length_a   1.000
_cell.length_b   1.000
_cell.length_c   1.000
_cell.angle_alpha   90.00
_cell.angle_beta   90.00
_cell.angle_gamma   90.00
#
_symmetry.space_group_name_H-M   'P 1'
#
loop_
_entity.id
_entity.type
_entity.pdbx_description
1 polymer ?
#
loop_
_entity_poly.entity_id
_entity_poly.type
_entity_poly.pdbx_seq_one_letter_code
_entity_poly.pdbx_strand_id
1 'polypeptide(L)'
;EPNFSSGTFRQDIEWIPWTDGFAEYFREICGYNFLDLVPYFFFEAEKSNKVRHDYWLTVTRRFQEAYSRQLSKWCEENNLLFTGHYLLENDFPGQIKTVGAAMPHYVYQHVPGIDILTESIYETLTV
;
A
#
# COMPACT_ATOMS: atom_id res chain seq x y z
N GLU A 1 -7.61 -9.24 6.22
CA GLU A 1 -6.86 -8.84 5.01
C GLU A 1 -5.82 -7.80 5.41
N PRO A 2 -4.50 -8.06 5.20
CA PRO A 2 -3.43 -7.14 5.56
C PRO A 2 -3.57 -5.80 4.82
N ASN A 3 -3.41 -4.71 5.56
CA ASN A 3 -3.54 -3.34 5.06
C ASN A 3 -2.99 -2.31 6.08
N PHE A 4 -2.76 -1.08 5.62
CA PHE A 4 -2.36 0.06 6.46
C PHE A 4 -3.51 1.03 6.75
N SER A 5 -4.75 0.68 6.43
CA SER A 5 -5.93 1.48 6.75
C SER A 5 -6.32 1.28 8.21
N SER A 6 -6.72 2.36 8.88
CA SER A 6 -7.25 2.33 10.26
C SER A 6 -8.70 1.86 10.33
N GLY A 7 -9.33 1.49 9.20
CA GLY A 7 -10.71 0.99 9.14
C GLY A 7 -11.77 2.08 9.33
N THR A 8 -11.39 3.35 9.50
CA THR A 8 -12.33 4.47 9.55
C THR A 8 -12.69 4.94 8.15
N PHE A 9 -13.69 4.30 7.54
CA PHE A 9 -14.32 4.76 6.30
C PHE A 9 -15.38 5.84 6.57
N ARG A 10 -15.09 6.76 7.51
CA ARG A 10 -15.98 7.89 7.78
C ARG A 10 -15.95 8.84 6.59
N GLN A 11 -17.12 9.11 6.02
CA GLN A 11 -17.25 9.85 4.76
C GLN A 11 -16.82 11.33 4.86
N ASP A 12 -16.67 11.84 6.08
CA ASP A 12 -16.37 13.23 6.40
C ASP A 12 -14.93 13.49 6.86
N ILE A 13 -14.07 12.46 6.93
CA ILE A 13 -12.69 12.58 7.39
C ILE A 13 -11.74 12.01 6.35
N GLU A 14 -10.92 12.88 5.76
CA GLU A 14 -9.77 12.46 4.96
C GLU A 14 -8.62 12.03 5.87
N TRP A 15 -7.97 10.93 5.51
CA TRP A 15 -6.83 10.41 6.24
C TRP A 15 -5.78 9.90 5.25
N ILE A 16 -4.53 9.89 5.71
CA ILE A 16 -3.40 9.30 5.01
C ILE A 16 -2.65 8.38 5.96
N PRO A 17 -2.11 7.24 5.47
CA PRO A 17 -1.34 6.33 6.31
C PRO A 17 -0.04 7.00 6.75
N TRP A 18 0.24 7.00 8.04
CA TRP A 18 1.44 7.61 8.61
C TRP A 18 2.00 6.72 9.73
N THR A 19 3.31 6.78 9.93
CA THR A 19 3.99 6.09 11.02
C THR A 19 5.24 6.87 11.44
N ASP A 20 5.78 6.57 12.61
CA ASP A 20 7.00 7.19 13.11
C ASP A 20 8.17 6.90 12.15
N GLY A 21 8.97 7.92 11.87
CA GLY A 21 10.10 7.83 10.93
C GLY A 21 9.71 7.85 9.44
N PHE A 22 8.42 7.98 9.09
CA PHE A 22 8.00 7.99 7.69
C PHE A 22 8.52 9.21 6.92
N ALA A 23 8.62 10.39 7.55
CA ALA A 23 9.13 11.59 6.89
C ALA A 23 10.61 11.44 6.48
N GLU A 24 11.42 10.85 7.36
CA GLU A 24 12.81 10.54 7.11
C GLU A 24 12.94 9.51 5.99
N TYR A 25 12.18 8.41 6.07
CA TYR A 25 12.16 7.36 5.04
C TYR A 25 11.73 7.92 3.68
N PHE A 26 10.68 8.75 3.63
CA PHE A 26 10.24 9.42 2.42
C PHE A 26 11.37 10.26 1.82
N ARG A 27 12.08 11.03 2.65
CA ARG A 27 13.20 11.86 2.19
C ARG A 27 14.33 11.02 1.61
N GLU A 28 14.63 9.86 2.21
CA GLU A 28 15.64 8.93 1.69
C GLU A 28 15.25 8.37 0.31
N ILE A 29 13.97 8.05 0.10
CA ILE A 29 13.47 7.46 -1.15
C ILE A 29 13.30 8.51 -2.26
N CYS A 30 12.75 9.69 -1.93
CA CYS A 30 12.31 10.69 -2.90
C CYS A 30 13.29 11.87 -3.05
N GLY A 31 14.23 12.04 -2.12
CA GLY A 31 15.24 13.10 -2.15
C GLY A 31 14.75 14.48 -1.71
N TYR A 32 13.55 14.58 -1.14
CA TYR A 32 12.99 15.83 -0.59
C TYR A 32 12.11 15.58 0.62
N ASN A 33 11.89 16.61 1.44
CA ASN A 33 11.06 16.50 2.62
C ASN A 33 9.57 16.60 2.25
N PHE A 34 8.79 15.55 2.56
CA PHE A 34 7.34 15.57 2.34
C PHE A 34 6.65 16.72 3.08
N LEU A 35 7.10 17.04 4.30
CA LEU A 35 6.48 18.06 5.15
C LEU A 35 6.47 19.46 4.51
N ASP A 36 7.44 19.75 3.64
CA ASP A 36 7.54 21.03 2.92
C ASP A 36 6.49 21.15 1.80
N LEU A 37 5.88 20.04 1.39
CA LEU A 37 4.95 19.95 0.26
C LEU A 37 3.57 19.41 0.64
N VAL A 38 3.26 19.28 1.94
CA VAL A 38 1.97 18.77 2.43
C VAL A 38 0.76 19.44 1.78
N PRO A 39 0.71 20.78 1.55
CA PRO A 39 -0.43 21.39 0.87
C PRO A 39 -0.69 20.84 -0.53
N TYR A 40 0.36 20.48 -1.29
CA TYR A 40 0.22 19.90 -2.63
C TYR A 40 -0.38 18.48 -2.58
N PHE A 41 -0.31 17.80 -1.43
CA PHE A 41 -0.97 16.51 -1.28
C PHE A 41 -2.50 16.68 -1.26
N PHE A 42 -3.01 17.68 -0.52
CA PHE A 42 -4.45 17.87 -0.30
C PHE A 42 -5.12 18.78 -1.36
N PHE A 43 -4.39 19.74 -1.93
CA PHE A 43 -4.95 20.72 -2.85
C PHE A 43 -4.40 20.56 -4.27
N GLU A 44 -5.18 20.97 -5.27
CA GLU A 44 -4.75 21.01 -6.66
C GLU A 44 -3.82 22.19 -6.91
N ALA A 45 -2.59 21.88 -7.31
CA ALA A 45 -1.55 22.82 -7.65
C ALA A 45 -0.47 22.13 -8.51
N GLU A 46 0.53 22.89 -8.95
CA GLU A 46 1.53 22.43 -9.93
C GLU A 46 2.27 21.14 -9.53
N LYS A 47 2.55 20.93 -8.24
CA LYS A 47 3.33 19.77 -7.76
C LYS A 47 2.46 18.61 -7.25
N SER A 48 1.13 18.74 -7.28
CA SER A 48 0.22 17.80 -6.61
C SER A 48 0.33 16.37 -7.15
N ASN A 49 0.37 16.20 -8.48
CA ASN A 49 0.51 14.89 -9.11
C ASN A 49 1.79 14.16 -8.67
N LYS A 50 2.92 14.86 -8.66
CA LYS A 50 4.21 14.28 -8.27
C LYS A 50 4.22 13.89 -6.80
N VAL A 51 3.80 14.80 -5.92
CA VAL A 51 3.83 14.58 -4.46
C VAL A 51 2.92 13.41 -4.08
N ARG A 52 1.71 13.32 -4.65
CA ARG A 52 0.79 12.21 -4.40
C ARG A 52 1.33 10.87 -4.91
N HIS A 53 1.89 10.85 -6.12
CA HIS A 53 2.53 9.64 -6.67
C HIS A 53 3.66 9.15 -5.77
N ASP A 54 4.60 10.05 -5.43
CA ASP A 54 5.77 9.72 -4.63
C ASP A 54 5.37 9.27 -3.22
N TYR A 55 4.31 9.85 -2.65
CA TYR A 55 3.74 9.43 -1.37
C TYR A 55 3.24 7.99 -1.42
N TRP A 56 2.33 7.67 -2.34
CA TRP A 56 1.74 6.34 -2.43
C TRP A 56 2.78 5.27 -2.80
N LEU A 57 3.76 5.60 -3.64
CA LEU A 57 4.90 4.73 -3.93
C LEU A 57 5.70 4.43 -2.65
N THR A 58 5.99 5.46 -1.85
CA THR A 58 6.78 5.32 -0.62
C THR A 58 6.03 4.52 0.44
N VAL A 59 4.73 4.76 0.60
CA VAL A 59 3.86 3.96 1.49
C VAL A 59 3.86 2.49 1.07
N THR A 60 3.68 2.21 -0.23
CA THR A 60 3.68 0.84 -0.78
C THR A 60 5.00 0.13 -0.46
N ARG A 61 6.14 0.79 -0.75
CA ARG A 61 7.47 0.25 -0.44
C ARG A 61 7.65 -0.03 1.05
N ARG A 62 7.25 0.92 1.90
CA ARG A 62 7.38 0.75 3.34
C ARG A 62 6.56 -0.43 3.83
N PHE A 63 5.33 -0.59 3.33
CA PHE A 63 4.47 -1.71 3.71
C PHE A 63 5.05 -3.05 3.22
N GLN A 64 5.53 -3.11 1.99
CA GLN A 64 6.20 -4.29 1.43
C GLN A 64 7.42 -4.71 2.28
N GLU A 65 8.27 -3.76 2.68
CA GLU A 65 9.43 -4.01 3.52
C GLU A 65 9.08 -4.38 4.96
N ALA A 66 8.01 -3.78 5.51
CA ALA A 66 7.57 -3.97 6.88
C ALA A 66 6.77 -5.26 7.09
N TYR A 67 6.06 -5.72 6.07
CA TYR A 67 5.12 -6.84 6.16
C TYR A 67 5.51 -7.98 5.21
N SER A 68 5.29 -7.81 3.90
CA SER A 68 5.38 -8.92 2.94
C SER A 68 6.76 -9.57 2.90
N ARG A 69 7.82 -8.76 2.83
CA ARG A 69 9.19 -9.25 2.82
C ARG A 69 9.58 -9.91 4.14
N GLN A 70 9.14 -9.34 5.26
CA GLN A 70 9.46 -9.89 6.58
C GLN A 70 8.77 -11.23 6.82
N LEU A 71 7.48 -11.34 6.51
CA LEU A 71 6.75 -12.61 6.62
C LEU A 71 7.31 -13.66 5.66
N SER A 72 7.60 -13.28 4.42
CA SER A 72 8.20 -14.19 3.44
C SER A 72 9.49 -14.82 3.96
N LYS A 73 10.43 -13.98 4.42
CA LYS A 73 11.69 -14.44 5.01
C LYS A 73 11.48 -15.33 6.23
N TRP A 74 10.55 -14.95 7.13
CA TRP A 74 10.24 -15.77 8.29
C TRP A 74 9.66 -17.13 7.90
N CYS A 75 8.78 -17.19 6.91
CA CYS A 75 8.25 -18.45 6.38
C CYS A 75 9.37 -19.33 5.79
N GLU A 76 10.29 -18.77 4.99
CA GLU A 76 11.47 -19.48 4.46
C GLU A 76 12.31 -20.11 5.58
N GLU A 77 12.65 -19.33 6.62
CA GLU A 77 13.43 -19.79 7.77
C GLU A 77 12.75 -20.92 8.55
N ASN A 78 11.43 -21.02 8.47
CA ASN A 78 10.62 -22.01 9.19
C ASN A 78 10.11 -23.14 8.30
N ASN A 79 10.58 -23.26 7.05
CA ASN A 79 10.11 -24.25 6.07
C ASN A 79 8.59 -24.19 5.82
N LEU A 80 8.03 -22.98 5.78
CA LEU A 80 6.62 -22.72 5.46
C LEU A 80 6.50 -21.95 4.15
N LEU A 81 5.36 -22.10 3.46
CA LEU A 81 5.02 -21.30 2.29
C LEU A 81 4.17 -20.10 2.72
N PHE A 82 4.59 -18.89 2.33
CA PHE A 82 3.78 -17.68 2.52
C PHE A 82 2.74 -17.53 1.39
N THR A 83 1.48 -17.39 1.77
CA THR A 83 0.32 -17.18 0.89
C THR A 83 -0.71 -16.28 1.57
N GLY A 84 -1.65 -15.73 0.81
CA GLY A 84 -2.77 -14.92 1.29
C GLY A 84 -3.10 -13.78 0.34
N HIS A 85 -4.13 -13.00 0.69
CA HIS A 85 -4.62 -11.87 -0.13
C HIS A 85 -4.46 -10.53 0.62
N TYR A 86 -4.85 -9.43 0.00
CA TYR A 86 -4.74 -8.03 0.44
C TYR A 86 -6.10 -7.31 0.38
N LEU A 87 -6.29 -6.30 1.24
CA LEU A 87 -7.58 -5.61 1.36
C LEU A 87 -7.92 -4.78 0.12
N LEU A 88 -9.11 -5.01 -0.44
CA LEU A 88 -9.66 -4.29 -1.62
C LEU A 88 -8.77 -4.38 -2.86
N GLU A 89 -8.03 -5.47 -3.01
CA GLU A 89 -7.13 -5.72 -4.14
C GLU A 89 -7.87 -5.77 -5.50
N ASN A 90 -9.17 -6.07 -5.48
CA ASN A 90 -10.05 -6.12 -6.63
C ASN A 90 -10.40 -4.75 -7.24
N ASP A 91 -10.21 -3.65 -6.50
CA ASP A 91 -10.55 -2.28 -6.91
C ASP A 91 -9.31 -1.37 -6.98
N PHE A 92 -9.27 -0.48 -7.98
CA PHE A 92 -8.10 0.37 -8.20
C PHE A 92 -7.99 1.51 -7.16
N PRO A 93 -9.01 2.36 -6.93
CA PRO A 93 -8.96 3.35 -5.86
C PRO A 93 -8.89 2.75 -4.46
N GLY A 94 -9.59 1.64 -4.23
CA GLY A 94 -9.64 0.91 -2.97
C GLY A 94 -8.25 0.45 -2.53
N GLN A 95 -7.54 -0.29 -3.39
CA GLN A 95 -6.22 -0.81 -3.05
C GLN A 95 -5.22 0.30 -2.77
N ILE A 96 -5.25 1.43 -3.49
CA ILE A 96 -4.30 2.53 -3.27
C ILE A 96 -4.41 3.04 -1.84
N LYS A 97 -5.64 3.16 -1.33
CA LYS A 97 -5.90 3.67 0.02
C LYS A 97 -5.65 2.64 1.13
N THR A 98 -5.65 1.34 0.83
CA THR A 98 -5.52 0.29 1.86
C THR A 98 -4.16 -0.40 1.85
N VAL A 99 -3.60 -0.65 0.67
CA VAL A 99 -2.38 -1.43 0.48
C VAL A 99 -1.39 -0.79 -0.49
N GLY A 100 -1.76 0.32 -1.13
CA GLY A 100 -0.93 1.04 -2.10
C GLY A 100 -1.01 0.38 -3.46
N ALA A 101 -0.35 -0.75 -3.64
CA ALA A 101 -0.51 -1.59 -4.82
C ALA A 101 -0.34 -3.05 -4.43
N ALA A 102 -1.30 -3.91 -4.80
CA ALA A 102 -1.29 -5.32 -4.41
C ALA A 102 -0.13 -6.10 -5.07
N MET A 103 0.13 -5.87 -6.36
CA MET A 103 1.09 -6.66 -7.15
C MET A 103 2.53 -6.65 -6.59
N PRO A 104 3.11 -5.52 -6.14
CA PRO A 104 4.42 -5.50 -5.48
C PRO A 104 4.53 -6.36 -4.22
N HIS A 105 3.41 -6.70 -3.57
CA HIS A 105 3.43 -7.58 -2.41
C HIS A 105 3.51 -9.06 -2.79
N TYR A 106 2.89 -9.47 -3.92
CA TYR A 106 2.84 -10.86 -4.34
C TYR A 106 4.21 -11.45 -4.70
N VAL A 107 5.19 -10.61 -5.05
CA VAL A 107 6.58 -11.07 -5.29
C VAL A 107 7.23 -11.74 -4.08
N TYR A 108 6.69 -11.50 -2.87
CA TYR A 108 7.16 -12.12 -1.63
C TYR A 108 6.32 -13.34 -1.21
N GLN A 109 5.19 -13.58 -1.87
CA GLN A 109 4.39 -14.78 -1.60
C GLN A 109 4.95 -15.95 -2.42
N HIS A 110 5.17 -17.07 -1.74
CA HIS A 110 5.60 -18.30 -2.39
C HIS A 110 4.46 -18.89 -3.23
N VAL A 111 3.23 -18.71 -2.75
CA VAL A 111 2.00 -19.07 -3.44
C VAL A 111 1.08 -17.85 -3.41
N PRO A 112 1.03 -17.04 -4.47
CA PRO A 112 0.15 -15.88 -4.52
C PRO A 112 -1.31 -16.27 -4.30
N GLY A 113 -2.03 -15.51 -3.48
CA GLY A 113 -3.45 -15.70 -3.20
C GLY A 113 -4.27 -14.46 -3.52
N ILE A 114 -5.47 -14.67 -4.04
CA ILE A 114 -6.48 -13.63 -4.27
C ILE A 114 -7.79 -14.06 -3.60
N ASP A 115 -8.59 -13.10 -3.17
CA ASP A 115 -9.93 -13.36 -2.63
C ASP A 115 -11.00 -12.95 -3.63
N ILE A 116 -11.85 -13.92 -4.00
CA ILE A 116 -13.01 -13.73 -4.87
C ILE A 116 -14.22 -14.25 -4.10
N LEU A 117 -15.06 -13.33 -3.64
CA LEU A 117 -16.19 -13.66 -2.76
C LEU A 117 -17.31 -14.42 -3.47
N THR A 118 -17.55 -14.09 -4.75
CA THR A 118 -18.60 -14.67 -5.58
C THR A 118 -18.15 -14.71 -7.04
N GLU A 119 -18.88 -15.45 -7.87
CA GLU A 119 -18.72 -15.34 -9.33
C GLU A 119 -18.92 -13.88 -9.76
N SER A 120 -17.88 -13.26 -10.34
CA SER A 120 -17.84 -11.85 -10.69
C SER A 120 -17.11 -11.65 -12.01
N ILE A 121 -17.60 -10.71 -12.82
CA ILE A 121 -16.97 -10.27 -14.08
C ILE A 121 -16.44 -8.83 -13.99
N TYR A 122 -16.50 -8.22 -12.81
CA TYR A 122 -16.14 -6.81 -12.59
C TYR A 122 -14.81 -6.65 -11.82
N GLU A 123 -14.28 -7.72 -11.24
CA GLU A 123 -13.04 -7.75 -10.46
C GLU A 123 -11.86 -8.12 -11.36
N THR A 124 -11.45 -7.20 -12.23
CA THR A 124 -10.51 -7.48 -13.34
C THR A 124 -9.06 -7.10 -13.06
N LEU A 125 -8.77 -6.52 -11.89
CA LEU A 125 -7.45 -5.95 -11.61
C LEU A 125 -6.46 -6.96 -11.02
N THR A 126 -6.98 -7.96 -10.32
CA THR A 126 -6.20 -9.03 -9.65
C THR A 126 -6.49 -10.42 -10.19
N VAL A 127 -7.34 -10.52 -11.23
CA VAL A 127 -7.69 -11.75 -11.95
C VAL A 127 -7.12 -11.71 -13.37
#